data_AF-A0A3D5AWD9-F1
#
_entry.id   AF-A0A3D5AWD9-F1
#
_cell.length_a   1.000
_cell.length_b   1.000
_cell.length_c   1.000
_cell.angle_alpha   90.00
_cell.angle_beta   90.00
_cell.angle_gamma   90.00
#
_symmetry.space_group_name_H-M   'P 1'
#
loop_
_entity.id
_entity.type
_entity.pdbx_description
1 polymer ?
#
loop_
_entity_poly.entity_id
_entity_poly.type
_entity_poly.pdbx_seq_one_letter_code
_entity_poly.pdbx_strand_id
1 'polypeptide(L)'
;GYLALVRTLGRRTAELHLALAAPTDNPDFAPEPVSRHDLSVWGRSIAQDAKRTLELLATRRDLLGAADVAKADSLIDARHVLQEQLDRLIPEHPSGVKTRYHGDYHLGQVLLTHNDFTIIDFEGEPARPLDERRRKHSPLRDVAGMLRSFSYAAATAVARQTENRTEQHEFLEHEARDWETEVRRAFVASYAETARAGGLFPDWTPAENLIDLFMIEKALYEVRYELANRPNWVSIPLRGLLALVPAGG
;
A
#
# COMPACT_ATOMS: atom_id res chain seq x y z
N GLY A 1 7.47 -23.95 3.52
CA GLY A 1 7.78 -23.29 2.23
C GLY A 1 7.49 -21.80 2.32
N TYR A 2 8.03 -21.00 1.40
CA TYR A 2 7.96 -19.53 1.47
C TYR A 2 6.54 -18.97 1.63
N LEU A 3 5.56 -19.44 0.85
CA LEU A 3 4.16 -19.00 0.97
C LEU A 3 3.52 -19.32 2.34
N ALA A 4 4.02 -20.33 3.07
CA ALA A 4 3.55 -20.58 4.44
C ALA A 4 4.04 -19.50 5.42
N LEU A 5 5.24 -18.95 5.20
CA LEU A 5 5.72 -17.79 5.95
C LEU A 5 4.90 -16.55 5.61
N VAL A 6 4.59 -16.31 4.34
CA VAL A 6 3.74 -15.19 3.90
C VAL A 6 2.33 -15.25 4.53
N ARG A 7 1.72 -16.45 4.61
CA ARG A 7 0.46 -16.64 5.34
C ARG A 7 0.63 -16.33 6.82
N THR A 8 1.70 -16.82 7.45
CA THR A 8 2.02 -16.51 8.86
C THR A 8 2.13 -15.01 9.09
N LEU A 9 2.78 -14.27 8.18
CA LEU A 9 2.88 -12.82 8.23
C LEU A 9 1.51 -12.14 8.09
N GLY A 10 0.64 -12.62 7.18
CA GLY A 10 -0.74 -12.15 7.05
C GLY A 10 -1.54 -12.33 8.34
N ARG A 11 -1.45 -13.51 8.96
CA ARG A 11 -2.05 -13.79 10.26
C ARG A 11 -1.52 -12.87 11.37
N ARG A 12 -0.20 -12.74 11.52
CA ARG A 12 0.40 -11.87 12.57
C ARG A 12 0.03 -10.39 12.40
N THR A 13 -0.09 -9.94 11.15
CA THR A 13 -0.56 -8.58 10.85
C THR A 13 -2.02 -8.39 11.31
N ALA A 14 -2.90 -9.36 11.05
CA ALA A 14 -4.29 -9.30 11.52
C ALA A 14 -4.40 -9.39 13.04
N GLU A 15 -3.62 -10.25 13.68
CA GLU A 15 -3.57 -10.36 15.15
C GLU A 15 -3.08 -9.08 15.83
N LEU A 16 -2.08 -8.39 15.24
CA LEU A 16 -1.68 -7.07 15.70
C LEU A 16 -2.86 -6.10 15.66
N HIS A 17 -3.58 -6.02 14.53
CA HIS A 17 -4.71 -5.12 14.40
C HIS A 17 -5.87 -5.48 15.33
N LEU A 18 -6.10 -6.77 15.58
CA LEU A 18 -7.07 -7.25 16.56
C LEU A 18 -6.69 -6.82 17.98
N ALA A 19 -5.41 -6.93 18.35
CA ALA A 19 -4.91 -6.46 19.64
C ALA A 19 -5.09 -4.94 19.79
N LEU A 20 -4.81 -4.17 18.74
CA LEU A 20 -5.02 -2.72 18.71
C LEU A 20 -6.49 -2.30 18.67
N ALA A 21 -7.39 -3.20 18.29
CA ALA A 21 -8.84 -3.01 18.32
C ALA A 21 -9.50 -3.52 19.61
N ALA A 22 -8.73 -4.04 20.56
CA ALA A 22 -9.29 -4.55 21.80
C ALA A 22 -9.99 -3.43 22.60
N PRO A 23 -11.15 -3.71 23.23
CA PRO A 23 -11.83 -2.73 24.07
C PRO A 23 -10.91 -2.19 25.17
N THR A 24 -10.94 -0.88 25.38
CA THR A 24 -10.12 -0.20 26.38
C THR A 24 -10.77 1.11 26.81
N ASP A 25 -10.56 1.50 28.06
CA ASP A 25 -11.00 2.80 28.60
C ASP A 25 -10.08 3.95 28.17
N ASN A 26 -8.92 3.66 27.56
CA ASN A 26 -8.02 4.70 27.06
C ASN A 26 -8.54 5.27 25.72
N PRO A 27 -8.99 6.54 25.68
CA PRO A 27 -9.57 7.12 24.47
C PRO A 27 -8.58 7.20 23.29
N ASP A 28 -7.27 7.19 23.54
CA ASP A 28 -6.26 7.19 22.46
C ASP A 28 -6.20 5.85 21.70
N PHE A 29 -6.68 4.77 22.31
CA PHE A 29 -6.64 3.41 21.77
C PHE A 29 -8.02 2.80 21.54
N ALA A 30 -9.06 3.36 22.14
CA ALA A 30 -10.43 2.88 21.96
C ALA A 30 -10.80 2.85 20.46
N PRO A 31 -11.21 1.70 19.91
CA PRO A 31 -11.59 1.58 18.50
C PRO A 31 -12.83 2.43 18.20
N GLU A 32 -12.87 3.02 17.01
CA GLU A 32 -14.01 3.82 16.54
C GLU A 32 -14.58 3.22 15.26
N PRO A 33 -15.90 3.08 15.09
CA PRO A 33 -16.46 2.70 13.81
C PRO A 33 -16.01 3.65 12.69
N VAL A 34 -15.68 3.11 11.53
CA VAL A 34 -15.49 3.95 10.34
C VAL A 34 -16.81 4.65 10.03
N SER A 35 -16.78 5.96 9.79
CA SER A 35 -17.96 6.73 9.44
C SER A 35 -17.97 7.10 7.94
N ARG A 36 -19.13 7.52 7.44
CA ARG A 36 -19.22 8.12 6.09
C ARG A 36 -18.34 9.37 5.95
N HIS A 37 -18.18 10.12 7.04
CA HIS A 37 -17.31 11.30 7.05
C HIS A 37 -15.84 10.91 6.84
N ASP A 38 -15.38 9.84 7.48
CA ASP A 38 -14.01 9.33 7.32
C ASP A 38 -13.74 8.93 5.86
N LEU A 39 -14.62 8.12 5.25
CA LEU A 39 -14.49 7.72 3.85
C LEU A 39 -14.41 8.94 2.91
N SER A 40 -15.26 9.93 3.16
CA SER A 40 -15.30 11.18 2.40
C SER A 40 -14.02 12.00 2.55
N VAL A 41 -13.45 12.05 3.74
CA VAL A 41 -12.16 12.73 4.01
C VAL A 41 -11.01 11.99 3.33
N TRP A 42 -10.92 10.66 3.48
CA TRP A 42 -9.87 9.86 2.86
C TRP A 42 -9.91 9.97 1.34
N GLY A 43 -11.08 9.79 0.73
CA GLY A 43 -11.26 9.92 -0.71
C GLY A 43 -10.82 11.29 -1.25
N ARG A 44 -11.28 12.38 -0.62
CA ARG A 44 -10.85 13.74 -1.02
C ARG A 44 -9.35 13.95 -0.88
N SER A 45 -8.76 13.51 0.23
CA SER A 45 -7.33 13.65 0.47
C SER A 45 -6.51 12.92 -0.59
N ILE A 46 -6.89 11.68 -0.92
CA ILE A 46 -6.18 10.87 -1.91
C ILE A 46 -6.36 11.43 -3.32
N ALA A 47 -7.54 11.95 -3.66
CA ALA A 47 -7.77 12.63 -4.93
C ALA A 47 -6.95 13.93 -5.07
N GLN A 48 -6.77 14.69 -3.99
CA GLN A 48 -5.89 15.86 -3.98
C GLN A 48 -4.42 15.46 -4.15
N ASP A 49 -4.00 14.41 -3.46
CA ASP A 49 -2.67 13.82 -3.60
C ASP A 49 -2.39 13.33 -5.01
N ALA A 50 -3.38 12.73 -5.68
CA ALA A 50 -3.30 12.30 -7.07
C ALA A 50 -3.03 13.50 -7.99
N LYS A 51 -3.84 14.56 -7.88
CA LYS A 51 -3.65 15.80 -8.66
C LYS A 51 -2.26 16.39 -8.46
N ARG A 52 -1.83 16.52 -7.20
CA ARG A 52 -0.51 17.05 -6.86
C ARG A 52 0.62 16.21 -7.43
N THR A 53 0.52 14.88 -7.39
CA THR A 53 1.53 13.98 -7.95
C THR A 53 1.59 14.11 -9.47
N LEU A 54 0.46 14.18 -10.17
CA LEU A 54 0.42 14.35 -11.62
C LEU A 54 1.00 15.70 -12.06
N GLU A 55 0.68 16.78 -11.35
CA GLU A 55 1.29 18.10 -11.57
C GLU A 55 2.81 18.09 -11.34
N LEU A 56 3.27 17.38 -10.30
CA LEU A 56 4.69 17.22 -10.04
C LEU A 56 5.39 16.44 -11.16
N LEU A 57 4.79 15.37 -11.67
CA LEU A 57 5.33 14.60 -12.79
C LEU A 57 5.42 15.43 -14.07
N ALA A 58 4.40 16.27 -14.35
CA ALA A 58 4.40 17.17 -15.50
C ALA A 58 5.51 18.23 -15.40
N THR A 59 5.76 18.75 -14.20
CA THR A 59 6.72 19.84 -13.97
C THR A 59 8.16 19.38 -13.77
N ARG A 60 8.39 18.14 -13.32
CA ARG A 60 9.72 17.55 -13.04
C ARG A 60 10.15 16.52 -14.08
N ARG A 61 9.65 16.67 -15.31
CA ARG A 61 9.87 15.71 -16.40
C ARG A 61 11.33 15.60 -16.82
N ASP A 62 12.11 16.65 -16.54
CA ASP A 62 13.57 16.74 -16.72
C ASP A 62 14.37 15.85 -15.75
N LEU A 63 13.79 15.47 -14.61
CA LEU A 63 14.42 14.58 -13.63
C LEU A 63 14.24 13.08 -13.97
N LEU A 64 13.48 12.77 -15.02
CA LEU A 64 13.11 11.41 -15.39
C LEU A 64 13.97 10.89 -16.55
N GLY A 65 14.35 9.61 -16.47
CA GLY A 65 14.87 8.88 -17.64
C GLY A 65 13.77 8.66 -18.69
N ALA A 66 14.16 8.42 -19.95
CA ALA A 66 13.21 8.29 -21.07
C ALA A 66 12.09 7.25 -20.83
N ALA A 67 12.43 6.11 -20.23
CA ALA A 67 11.45 5.06 -19.91
C ALA A 67 10.46 5.48 -18.81
N ASP A 68 10.84 6.41 -17.92
CA ASP A 68 9.98 6.90 -16.84
C ASP A 68 9.16 8.12 -17.27
N VAL A 69 9.67 8.91 -18.22
CA VAL A 69 8.89 9.93 -18.92
C VAL A 69 7.64 9.32 -19.56
N ALA A 70 7.79 8.22 -20.31
CA ALA A 70 6.65 7.55 -20.94
C ALA A 70 5.60 7.04 -19.92
N LYS A 71 6.04 6.54 -18.76
CA LYS A 71 5.14 6.12 -17.67
C LYS A 71 4.43 7.31 -17.04
N ALA A 72 5.16 8.40 -16.80
CA ALA A 72 4.62 9.63 -16.26
C ALA A 72 3.55 10.25 -17.18
N ASP A 73 3.83 10.32 -18.49
CA ASP A 73 2.87 10.79 -19.49
C ASP A 73 1.60 9.92 -19.49
N SER A 74 1.78 8.59 -19.47
CA SER A 74 0.66 7.65 -19.43
C SER A 74 -0.24 7.88 -18.19
N LEU A 75 0.35 8.18 -17.04
CA LEU A 75 -0.40 8.53 -15.82
C LEU A 75 -1.12 9.89 -15.93
N ILE A 76 -0.47 10.89 -16.54
CA ILE A 76 -1.04 12.22 -16.76
C ILE A 76 -2.23 12.15 -17.73
N ASP A 77 -2.12 11.34 -18.78
CA ASP A 77 -3.19 11.10 -19.74
C ASP A 77 -4.34 10.32 -19.10
N ALA A 78 -4.02 9.36 -18.23
CA ALA A 78 -5.00 8.59 -17.47
C ALA A 78 -5.60 9.33 -16.26
N ARG A 79 -5.41 10.65 -16.10
CA ARG A 79 -5.91 11.43 -14.94
C ARG A 79 -7.38 11.22 -14.63
N HIS A 80 -8.22 11.14 -15.67
CA HIS A 80 -9.66 10.95 -15.52
C HIS A 80 -9.99 9.53 -15.09
N VAL A 81 -9.33 8.54 -15.68
CA VAL A 81 -9.46 7.13 -15.30
C VAL A 81 -9.00 6.89 -13.86
N LEU A 82 -7.90 7.53 -13.44
CA LEU A 82 -7.45 7.49 -12.04
C LEU A 82 -8.48 8.12 -11.10
N GLN A 83 -9.08 9.26 -11.46
CA GLN A 83 -10.13 9.89 -10.65
C GLN A 83 -11.37 8.99 -10.53
N GLU A 84 -11.85 8.43 -11.65
CA GLU A 84 -12.98 7.48 -11.65
C GLU A 84 -12.68 6.23 -10.82
N GLN A 85 -11.44 5.73 -10.89
CA GLN A 85 -11.00 4.61 -10.07
C GLN A 85 -11.03 4.95 -8.58
N LEU A 86 -10.53 6.12 -8.18
CA LEU A 86 -10.59 6.58 -6.79
C LEU A 86 -12.04 6.69 -6.31
N ASP A 87 -12.94 7.23 -7.12
CA ASP A 87 -14.35 7.37 -6.78
C ASP A 87 -15.03 5.99 -6.62
N ARG A 88 -14.69 5.02 -7.48
CA ARG A 88 -15.19 3.63 -7.42
C ARG A 88 -14.71 2.87 -6.18
N LEU A 89 -13.48 3.13 -5.74
CA LEU A 89 -12.86 2.42 -4.61
C LEU A 89 -13.36 2.93 -3.25
N ILE A 90 -14.05 4.07 -3.19
CA ILE A 90 -14.66 4.55 -1.94
C ILE A 90 -15.96 3.75 -1.71
N PRO A 91 -16.06 2.95 -0.63
CA PRO A 91 -17.27 2.18 -0.38
C PRO A 91 -18.50 3.06 -0.16
N GLU A 92 -19.66 2.64 -0.69
CA GLU A 92 -20.93 3.35 -0.46
C GLU A 92 -21.35 3.34 1.01
N HIS A 93 -21.00 2.29 1.75
CA HIS A 93 -21.32 2.11 3.16
C HIS A 93 -20.05 1.87 3.98
N PRO A 94 -19.88 2.54 5.13
CA PRO A 94 -18.73 2.29 5.98
C PRO A 94 -18.75 0.88 6.57
N SER A 95 -17.58 0.27 6.65
CA SER A 95 -17.34 -1.05 7.24
C SER A 95 -16.04 -1.02 8.04
N GLY A 96 -16.00 -1.81 9.12
CA GLY A 96 -14.85 -1.94 10.00
C GLY A 96 -14.64 -0.78 10.97
N VAL A 97 -13.44 -0.72 11.54
CA VAL A 97 -13.05 0.21 12.60
C VAL A 97 -11.78 0.99 12.26
N LYS A 98 -11.64 2.17 12.85
CA LYS A 98 -10.41 2.94 12.96
C LYS A 98 -9.77 2.63 14.31
N THR A 99 -8.48 2.33 14.30
CA THR A 99 -7.69 2.02 15.48
C THR A 99 -6.36 2.75 15.42
N ARG A 100 -5.56 2.66 16.49
CA ARG A 100 -4.11 2.79 16.32
C ARG A 100 -3.65 1.65 15.40
N TYR A 101 -2.62 1.93 14.62
CA TYR A 101 -2.04 1.03 13.63
C TYR A 101 -0.54 1.32 13.56
N HIS A 102 0.23 0.50 12.85
CA HIS A 102 1.68 0.63 12.78
C HIS A 102 2.11 1.94 12.10
N GLY A 103 1.47 2.31 10.99
CA GLY A 103 1.66 3.63 10.36
C GLY A 103 2.83 3.72 9.37
N ASP A 104 3.81 2.83 9.49
CA ASP A 104 4.88 2.62 8.50
C ASP A 104 5.21 1.13 8.28
N TYR A 105 4.19 0.31 7.99
CA TYR A 105 4.36 -1.15 7.95
C TYR A 105 4.90 -1.64 6.58
N HIS A 106 6.05 -2.31 6.60
CA HIS A 106 6.69 -2.91 5.43
C HIS A 106 7.63 -4.07 5.83
N LEU A 107 8.25 -4.76 4.87
CA LEU A 107 9.13 -5.92 5.14
C LEU A 107 10.38 -5.60 5.97
N GLY A 108 10.74 -4.32 6.09
CA GLY A 108 11.84 -3.89 6.96
C GLY A 108 11.45 -3.83 8.44
N GLN A 109 10.15 -3.81 8.75
CA GLN A 109 9.60 -3.69 10.10
C GLN A 109 9.10 -5.03 10.66
N VAL A 110 9.53 -6.13 10.05
CA VAL A 110 9.19 -7.48 10.49
C VAL A 110 10.43 -8.35 10.57
N LEU A 111 10.58 -9.08 11.68
CA LEU A 111 11.70 -9.98 11.93
C LEU A 111 11.21 -11.42 11.95
N LEU A 112 11.80 -12.27 11.12
CA LEU A 112 11.51 -13.70 11.07
C LEU A 112 12.35 -14.45 12.10
N THR A 113 11.71 -15.03 13.12
CA THR A 113 12.36 -15.83 14.16
C THR A 113 11.58 -17.12 14.38
N HIS A 114 12.24 -18.28 14.32
CA HIS A 114 11.62 -19.60 14.51
C HIS A 114 10.33 -19.83 13.68
N ASN A 115 10.34 -19.42 12.40
CA ASN A 115 9.20 -19.47 11.48
C ASN A 115 7.99 -18.59 11.86
N ASP A 116 8.19 -17.59 12.73
CA ASP A 116 7.17 -16.61 13.11
C ASP A 116 7.69 -15.17 12.97
N PHE A 117 6.79 -14.19 12.98
CA PHE A 117 7.11 -12.79 12.77
C PHE A 117 6.95 -11.96 14.05
N THR A 118 7.97 -11.18 14.36
CA THR A 118 7.90 -10.08 15.32
C THR A 118 7.79 -8.77 14.55
N ILE A 119 6.82 -7.93 14.93
CA ILE A 119 6.62 -6.60 14.35
C ILE A 119 7.30 -5.57 15.26
N ILE A 120 8.08 -4.66 14.68
CA ILE A 120 8.92 -3.69 15.39
C ILE A 120 8.64 -2.27 14.89
N ASP A 121 9.16 -1.25 15.57
CA ASP A 121 9.19 0.16 15.11
C ASP A 121 7.81 0.84 14.88
N PHE A 122 7.06 1.00 15.98
CA PHE A 122 5.74 1.65 16.00
C PHE A 122 5.80 3.19 16.03
N GLU A 123 6.88 3.80 15.53
CA GLU A 123 7.02 5.26 15.50
C GLU A 123 6.10 5.92 14.46
N GLY A 124 5.62 5.16 13.48
CA GLY A 124 4.87 5.64 12.31
C GLY A 124 5.77 6.36 11.29
N GLU A 125 5.20 6.80 10.17
CA GLU A 125 5.96 7.41 9.06
C GLU A 125 6.76 8.66 9.54
N PRO A 126 8.11 8.63 9.54
CA PRO A 126 8.94 9.66 10.19
C PRO A 126 8.72 11.08 9.67
N ALA A 127 8.33 11.21 8.40
CA ALA A 127 8.05 12.50 7.76
C ALA A 127 6.76 13.18 8.25
N ARG A 128 5.89 12.46 8.99
CA ARG A 128 4.61 12.99 9.45
C ARG A 128 4.69 13.62 10.86
N PRO A 129 3.96 14.73 11.09
CA PRO A 129 3.79 15.30 12.42
C PRO A 129 3.30 14.28 13.47
N LEU A 130 3.67 14.47 14.73
CA LEU A 130 3.37 13.52 15.82
C LEU A 130 1.86 13.31 16.03
N ASP A 131 1.07 14.37 15.90
CA ASP A 131 -0.38 14.31 15.97
C ASP A 131 -0.95 13.41 14.84
N GLU A 132 -0.45 13.54 13.61
CA GLU A 132 -0.84 12.66 12.51
C GLU A 132 -0.45 11.19 12.75
N ARG A 133 0.75 10.93 13.28
CA ARG A 133 1.23 9.58 13.61
C ARG A 133 0.41 8.91 14.73
N ARG A 134 -0.22 9.71 15.60
CA ARG A 134 -1.11 9.22 16.68
C ARG A 134 -2.57 9.08 16.25
N ARG A 135 -2.99 9.65 15.12
CA ARG A 135 -4.39 9.57 14.67
C ARG A 135 -4.78 8.13 14.37
N LYS A 136 -5.99 7.76 14.79
CA LYS A 136 -6.60 6.48 14.43
C LYS A 136 -6.95 6.46 12.94
N HIS A 137 -6.75 5.32 12.31
CA HIS A 137 -7.06 5.11 10.91
C HIS A 137 -7.51 3.66 10.68
N SER A 138 -8.04 3.37 9.50
CA SER A 138 -8.21 1.98 9.06
C SER A 138 -6.88 1.23 9.08
N PRO A 139 -6.80 0.04 9.72
CA PRO A 139 -5.61 -0.80 9.72
C PRO A 139 -5.24 -1.34 8.32
N LEU A 140 -6.15 -1.21 7.34
CA LEU A 140 -5.88 -1.58 5.94
C LEU A 140 -4.78 -0.74 5.29
N ARG A 141 -4.40 0.41 5.89
CA ARG A 141 -3.20 1.16 5.47
C ARG A 141 -1.92 0.35 5.66
N ASP A 142 -1.79 -0.40 6.76
CA ASP A 142 -0.63 -1.26 6.99
C ASP A 142 -0.61 -2.43 5.99
N VAL A 143 -1.79 -2.99 5.70
CA VAL A 143 -1.94 -4.01 4.65
C VAL A 143 -1.45 -3.47 3.30
N ALA A 144 -1.90 -2.28 2.90
CA ALA A 144 -1.44 -1.63 1.67
C ALA A 144 0.08 -1.36 1.68
N GLY A 145 0.64 -0.93 2.81
CA GLY A 145 2.10 -0.75 2.99
C GLY A 145 2.89 -2.05 2.76
N MET A 146 2.43 -3.16 3.33
CA MET A 146 3.05 -4.47 3.12
C MET A 146 2.94 -4.93 1.67
N LEU A 147 1.79 -4.74 1.02
CA LEU A 147 1.60 -5.07 -0.40
C LEU A 147 2.56 -4.28 -1.30
N ARG A 148 2.71 -2.98 -1.06
CA ARG A 148 3.73 -2.16 -1.75
C ARG A 148 5.14 -2.66 -1.47
N SER A 149 5.43 -3.07 -0.23
CA SER A 149 6.73 -3.63 0.12
C SER A 149 7.08 -4.90 -0.66
N PHE A 150 6.10 -5.76 -0.99
CA PHE A 150 6.32 -6.89 -1.89
C PHE A 150 6.65 -6.42 -3.31
N SER A 151 5.94 -5.43 -3.85
CA SER A 151 6.25 -4.85 -5.17
C SER A 151 7.68 -4.30 -5.23
N TYR A 152 8.15 -3.61 -4.18
CA TYR A 152 9.53 -3.13 -4.09
C TYR A 152 10.54 -4.28 -4.01
N ALA A 153 10.26 -5.31 -3.23
CA ALA A 153 11.13 -6.47 -3.11
C ALA A 153 11.31 -7.18 -4.47
N ALA A 154 10.20 -7.39 -5.20
CA ALA A 154 10.20 -7.94 -6.55
C ALA A 154 11.03 -7.08 -7.52
N ALA A 155 10.75 -5.78 -7.59
CA ALA A 155 11.47 -4.86 -8.47
C ALA A 155 12.97 -4.78 -8.14
N THR A 156 13.32 -4.74 -6.86
CA THR A 156 14.72 -4.71 -6.40
C THR A 156 15.44 -6.00 -6.74
N ALA A 157 14.77 -7.16 -6.63
CA ALA A 157 15.34 -8.45 -6.99
C ALA A 157 15.65 -8.53 -8.49
N VAL A 158 14.72 -8.08 -9.35
CA VAL A 158 14.95 -7.99 -10.80
C VAL A 158 16.14 -7.08 -11.09
N ALA A 159 16.10 -5.83 -10.58
CA ALA A 159 17.15 -4.84 -10.84
C ALA A 159 18.55 -5.35 -10.47
N ARG A 160 18.69 -6.02 -9.32
CA ARG A 160 19.97 -6.61 -8.88
C ARG A 160 20.47 -7.74 -9.78
N GLN A 161 19.57 -8.57 -10.31
CA GLN A 161 19.97 -9.69 -11.18
C GLN A 161 20.26 -9.24 -12.62
N THR A 162 19.65 -8.13 -13.06
CA THR A 162 19.80 -7.61 -14.42
C THR A 162 20.86 -6.53 -14.56
N GLU A 163 21.51 -6.11 -13.46
CA GLU A 163 22.46 -4.99 -13.39
C GLU A 163 23.60 -5.06 -14.44
N ASN A 164 23.84 -6.24 -15.04
CA ASN A 164 24.77 -6.42 -16.16
C ASN A 164 24.30 -7.44 -17.24
N ARG A 165 23.00 -7.78 -17.29
CA ARG A 165 22.48 -8.86 -18.17
C ARG A 165 21.06 -8.57 -18.68
N THR A 166 20.97 -7.85 -19.79
CA THR A 166 19.69 -7.41 -20.36
C THR A 166 18.84 -8.55 -20.92
N GLU A 167 19.46 -9.64 -21.40
CA GLU A 167 18.77 -10.76 -22.07
C GLU A 167 17.76 -11.51 -21.19
N GLN A 168 17.93 -11.48 -19.86
CA GLN A 168 17.05 -12.16 -18.92
C GLN A 168 16.02 -11.22 -18.28
N HIS A 169 16.05 -9.93 -18.62
CA HIS A 169 15.25 -8.93 -17.92
C HIS A 169 13.74 -9.19 -18.06
N GLU A 170 13.25 -9.44 -19.28
CA GLU A 170 11.83 -9.69 -19.52
C GLU A 170 11.33 -10.96 -18.81
N PHE A 171 12.14 -12.03 -18.84
CA PHE A 171 11.85 -13.29 -18.15
C PHE A 171 11.77 -13.07 -16.63
N LEU A 172 12.78 -12.42 -16.04
CA LEU A 172 12.80 -12.14 -14.60
C LEU A 172 11.69 -11.18 -14.17
N GLU A 173 11.33 -10.21 -15.00
CA GLU A 173 10.16 -9.36 -14.74
C GLU A 173 8.85 -10.15 -14.74
N HIS A 174 8.71 -11.16 -15.61
CA HIS A 174 7.55 -12.04 -15.60
C HIS A 174 7.49 -12.89 -14.34
N GLU A 175 8.58 -13.57 -13.99
CA GLU A 175 8.67 -14.38 -12.76
C GLU A 175 8.43 -13.54 -11.50
N ALA A 176 8.92 -12.30 -11.47
CA ALA A 176 8.71 -11.38 -10.37
C ALA A 176 7.23 -10.96 -10.22
N ARG A 177 6.51 -10.76 -11.34
CA ARG A 177 5.06 -10.48 -11.32
C ARG A 177 4.26 -11.68 -10.83
N ASP A 178 4.64 -12.89 -11.24
CA ASP A 178 3.98 -14.12 -10.81
C ASP A 178 4.20 -14.35 -9.31
N TRP A 179 5.44 -14.19 -8.85
CA TRP A 179 5.79 -14.23 -7.42
C TRP A 179 5.00 -13.18 -6.62
N GLU A 180 4.94 -11.93 -7.09
CA GLU A 180 4.22 -10.86 -6.38
C GLU A 180 2.73 -11.21 -6.28
N THR A 181 2.14 -11.73 -7.36
CA THR A 181 0.75 -12.16 -7.40
C THR A 181 0.46 -13.26 -6.37
N GLU A 182 1.31 -14.28 -6.28
CA GLU A 182 1.15 -15.38 -5.32
C GLU A 182 1.30 -14.92 -3.87
N VAL A 183 2.30 -14.07 -3.60
CA VAL A 183 2.60 -13.56 -2.27
C VAL A 183 1.49 -12.64 -1.78
N ARG A 184 1.05 -11.69 -2.60
CA ARG A 184 -0.06 -10.79 -2.27
C ARG A 184 -1.32 -11.59 -1.98
N ARG A 185 -1.66 -12.58 -2.82
CA ARG A 185 -2.81 -13.46 -2.62
C ARG A 185 -2.72 -14.23 -1.30
N ALA A 186 -1.57 -14.83 -1.01
CA ALA A 186 -1.37 -15.60 0.22
C ALA A 186 -1.44 -14.73 1.49
N PHE A 187 -0.86 -13.53 1.44
CA PHE A 187 -0.88 -12.57 2.54
C PHE A 187 -2.30 -12.06 2.81
N VAL A 188 -2.99 -11.55 1.78
CA VAL A 188 -4.34 -10.98 1.90
C VAL A 188 -5.34 -12.03 2.34
N ALA A 189 -5.29 -13.24 1.76
CA ALA A 189 -6.21 -14.31 2.16
C ALA A 189 -6.06 -14.68 3.65
N SER A 190 -4.82 -14.84 4.14
CA SER A 190 -4.59 -15.18 5.55
C SER A 190 -4.93 -14.03 6.50
N TYR A 191 -4.69 -12.79 6.08
CA TYR A 191 -5.11 -11.61 6.83
C TYR A 191 -6.64 -11.53 6.92
N ALA A 192 -7.33 -11.67 5.77
CA ALA A 192 -8.78 -11.62 5.67
C ALA A 192 -9.45 -12.67 6.56
N GLU A 193 -8.97 -13.92 6.49
CA GLU A 193 -9.47 -15.02 7.32
C GLU A 193 -9.40 -14.68 8.81
N THR A 194 -8.23 -14.24 9.28
CA THR A 194 -7.98 -13.93 10.69
C THR A 194 -8.77 -12.69 11.14
N ALA A 195 -8.75 -11.63 10.34
CA ALA A 195 -9.42 -10.36 10.66
C ALA A 195 -10.95 -10.51 10.71
N ARG A 196 -11.53 -11.32 9.82
CA ARG A 196 -12.97 -11.63 9.84
C ARG A 196 -13.33 -12.49 11.04
N ALA A 197 -12.55 -13.52 11.34
CA ALA A 197 -12.78 -14.38 12.50
C ALA A 197 -12.74 -13.59 13.82
N GLY A 198 -11.88 -12.57 13.91
CA GLY A 198 -11.80 -11.67 15.05
C GLY A 198 -12.74 -10.46 15.01
N GLY A 199 -13.60 -10.33 14.00
CA GLY A 199 -14.63 -9.30 13.94
C GLY A 199 -14.16 -7.88 13.56
N LEU A 200 -12.95 -7.71 13.02
CA LEU A 200 -12.48 -6.38 12.55
C LEU A 200 -13.30 -5.85 11.38
N PHE A 201 -13.75 -6.74 10.50
CA PHE A 201 -14.50 -6.41 9.30
C PHE A 201 -15.71 -7.33 9.16
N PRO A 202 -16.95 -6.79 9.25
CA PRO A 202 -18.16 -7.59 9.05
C PRO A 202 -18.33 -8.02 7.58
N ASP A 203 -17.92 -7.17 6.64
CA ASP A 203 -17.85 -7.47 5.21
C ASP A 203 -16.44 -7.18 4.70
N TRP A 204 -15.94 -8.10 3.87
CA TRP A 204 -14.59 -8.05 3.31
C TRP A 204 -14.53 -7.25 2.01
N THR A 205 -15.60 -7.22 1.21
CA THR A 205 -15.60 -6.52 -0.09
C THR A 205 -15.28 -5.01 0.06
N PRO A 206 -15.89 -4.26 1.01
CA PRO A 206 -15.50 -2.87 1.26
C PRO A 206 -14.05 -2.74 1.74
N ALA A 207 -13.52 -3.73 2.44
CA ALA A 207 -12.13 -3.74 2.91
C ALA A 207 -11.16 -3.92 1.74
N GLU A 208 -11.47 -4.78 0.76
CA GLU A 208 -10.67 -4.94 -0.46
C GLU A 208 -10.57 -3.61 -1.24
N ASN A 209 -11.70 -2.93 -1.44
CA ASN A 209 -11.71 -1.62 -2.09
C ASN A 209 -10.86 -0.58 -1.34
N LEU A 210 -10.91 -0.59 0.00
CA LEU A 210 -10.06 0.29 0.82
C LEU A 210 -8.58 -0.08 0.77
N ILE A 211 -8.23 -1.37 0.67
CA ILE A 211 -6.84 -1.79 0.47
C ILE A 211 -6.30 -1.22 -0.85
N ASP A 212 -7.07 -1.34 -1.94
CA ASP A 212 -6.70 -0.79 -3.24
C ASP A 212 -6.58 0.75 -3.19
N LEU A 213 -7.52 1.42 -2.52
CA LEU A 213 -7.48 2.88 -2.32
C LEU A 213 -6.20 3.31 -1.58
N PHE A 214 -5.85 2.62 -0.49
CA PHE A 214 -4.65 2.94 0.28
C PHE A 214 -3.34 2.50 -0.40
N MET A 215 -3.38 1.50 -1.30
CA MET A 215 -2.24 1.19 -2.17
C MET A 215 -1.98 2.33 -3.16
N ILE A 216 -3.03 2.92 -3.74
CA ILE A 216 -2.90 4.11 -4.59
C ILE A 216 -2.32 5.27 -3.77
N GLU A 217 -2.84 5.52 -2.57
CA GLU A 217 -2.33 6.55 -1.67
C GLU A 217 -0.82 6.38 -1.38
N LYS A 218 -0.39 5.16 -1.02
CA LYS A 218 1.03 4.89 -0.73
C LYS A 218 1.88 5.01 -2.00
N ALA A 219 1.42 4.54 -3.14
CA ALA A 219 2.13 4.72 -4.41
C ALA A 219 2.28 6.19 -4.79
N LEU A 220 1.25 7.02 -4.59
CA LEU A 220 1.31 8.46 -4.81
C LEU A 220 2.34 9.14 -3.90
N TYR A 221 2.37 8.76 -2.61
CA TYR A 221 3.38 9.22 -1.66
C TYR A 221 4.79 8.83 -2.12
N GLU A 222 5.00 7.56 -2.49
CA GLU A 222 6.28 7.04 -2.95
C GLU A 222 6.77 7.75 -4.22
N VAL A 223 5.91 8.00 -5.21
CA VAL A 223 6.31 8.79 -6.40
C VAL A 223 6.87 10.15 -5.98
N ARG A 224 6.16 10.88 -5.11
CA ARG A 224 6.61 12.20 -4.65
C ARG A 224 7.91 12.10 -3.84
N TYR A 225 8.03 11.07 -3.00
CA TYR A 225 9.21 10.84 -2.17
C TYR A 225 10.44 10.50 -3.01
N GLU A 226 10.33 9.57 -3.96
CA GLU A 226 11.44 9.15 -4.80
C GLU A 226 11.86 10.26 -5.76
N LEU A 227 10.91 11.03 -6.33
CA LEU A 227 11.25 12.23 -7.11
C LEU A 227 12.06 13.26 -6.31
N ALA A 228 11.78 13.41 -5.02
CA ALA A 228 12.47 14.38 -4.17
C ALA A 228 13.83 13.89 -3.67
N ASN A 229 13.99 12.59 -3.42
CA ASN A 229 15.15 12.05 -2.70
C ASN A 229 16.02 11.10 -3.53
N ARG A 230 15.44 10.29 -4.42
CA ARG A 230 16.14 9.27 -5.21
C ARG A 230 15.49 9.11 -6.60
N PRO A 231 15.65 10.08 -7.52
CA PRO A 231 14.95 10.06 -8.81
C PRO A 231 15.13 8.76 -9.61
N ASN A 232 16.28 8.10 -9.48
CA ASN A 232 16.55 6.80 -10.14
C ASN A 232 15.61 5.66 -9.68
N TRP A 233 14.93 5.79 -8.54
CA TRP A 233 14.02 4.78 -7.99
C TRP A 233 12.55 5.03 -8.36
N VAL A 234 12.23 6.18 -8.98
CA VAL A 234 10.85 6.59 -9.29
C VAL A 234 10.13 5.61 -10.24
N SER A 235 10.88 4.84 -11.02
CA SER A 235 10.32 3.83 -11.93
C SER A 235 9.43 2.81 -11.21
N ILE A 236 9.81 2.41 -9.99
CA ILE A 236 9.09 1.40 -9.19
C ILE A 236 7.70 1.91 -8.78
N PRO A 237 7.55 3.07 -8.12
CA PRO A 237 6.22 3.58 -7.77
C PRO A 237 5.41 4.04 -8.98
N LEU A 238 6.03 4.50 -10.09
CA LEU A 238 5.30 4.79 -11.34
C LEU A 238 4.64 3.54 -11.93
N ARG A 239 5.40 2.44 -12.03
CA ARG A 239 4.87 1.15 -12.50
C ARG A 239 3.78 0.63 -11.56
N GLY A 240 4.00 0.74 -10.25
CA GLY A 240 3.02 0.36 -9.24
C GLY A 240 1.71 1.13 -9.36
N LEU A 241 1.79 2.46 -9.54
CA LEU A 241 0.61 3.29 -9.71
C LEU A 241 -0.12 2.99 -11.03
N LEU A 242 0.59 2.80 -12.13
CA LEU A 242 0.01 2.40 -13.42
C LEU A 242 -0.75 1.07 -13.32
N ALA A 243 -0.22 0.09 -12.57
CA ALA A 243 -0.88 -1.21 -12.39
C ALA A 243 -2.17 -1.13 -11.56
N LEU A 244 -2.35 -0.06 -10.78
CA LEU A 244 -3.56 0.19 -9.98
C LEU A 244 -4.60 1.06 -10.72
N VAL A 245 -4.20 1.66 -11.84
CA VAL A 245 -5.10 2.38 -12.76
C VAL A 245 -5.64 1.36 -13.77
N PRO A 246 -6.98 1.20 -13.88
CA PRO A 246 -7.55 0.37 -14.93
C PRO A 246 -7.06 0.81 -16.31
N ALA A 247 -6.83 -0.13 -17.22
CA ALA A 247 -6.61 0.22 -18.62
C ALA A 247 -7.85 0.99 -19.11
N GLY A 248 -7.66 2.23 -19.58
CA GLY A 248 -8.73 3.00 -20.21
C GLY A 248 -9.30 2.21 -21.38
N GLY A 249 -10.62 2.12 -21.46
CA GLY A 249 -11.33 1.51 -22.60
C GLY A 249 -11.21 2.33 -23.87
#